data_AF-A0A1B9YJC1-F1
#
_entry.id   AF-A0A1B9YJC1-F1
#
_cell.length_a   1.000
_cell.length_b   1.000
_cell.length_c   1.000
_cell.angle_alpha   90.00
_cell.angle_beta   90.00
_cell.angle_gamma   90.00
#
_symmetry.space_group_name_H-M   'P 1'
#
loop_
_entity.id
_entity.type
_entity.pdbx_description
1 polymer ?
#
loop_
_entity_poly.entity_id
_entity_poly.type
_entity_poly.pdbx_seq_one_letter_code
_entity_poly.pdbx_strand_id
1 'polypeptide(L)'
;MLVATACAEVCNFLPPGTSLRDGQLFYRTAASGSWTEMPEAGVNLAGQHTSFAYVVSETIEDQRAGVVILKFGRTRQPDEPQVDRSQKRVRLLRYTVPFDNGTCRAAPAFGGESVSAKNYDDYHDAGKSGDEDATLGSFHFTYAARRGGCRETNSRIGDSIGFRSRSNRGQFSFDMDVVDRGTYWQPLLYVGITTALASSENLQDQSVETKQYRVAWGQPSCIRFRHKVPARAGFLRINDLEGLSSGGYQGPVRAPERRWLLSSP
;
A
#
# COMPACT_ATOMS: atom_id res chain seq x y z
N MET A 1 23.29 -21.95 -4.88
CA MET A 1 21.94 -21.58 -4.38
C MET A 1 21.52 -20.32 -5.11
N LEU A 2 20.54 -20.41 -5.99
CA LEU A 2 19.97 -19.26 -6.70
C LEU A 2 19.01 -18.55 -5.74
N VAL A 3 19.40 -17.37 -5.25
CA VAL A 3 18.51 -16.51 -4.48
C VAL A 3 17.57 -15.85 -5.49
N ALA A 4 16.31 -16.28 -5.52
CA ALA A 4 15.27 -15.64 -6.32
C ALA A 4 15.10 -14.20 -5.82
N THR A 5 15.40 -13.23 -6.68
CA THR A 5 15.27 -11.81 -6.40
C THR A 5 13.80 -11.43 -6.27
N ALA A 6 13.32 -11.30 -5.03
CA ALA A 6 12.03 -10.70 -4.71
C ALA A 6 12.03 -9.19 -5.01
N CYS A 7 10.87 -8.52 -4.98
CA CYS A 7 10.83 -7.04 -5.07
C CYS A 7 11.50 -6.34 -3.87
N ALA A 8 11.89 -7.11 -2.85
CA ALA A 8 12.72 -6.66 -1.75
C ALA A 8 14.18 -7.09 -2.02
N GLU A 9 15.04 -6.11 -2.25
CA GLU A 9 16.48 -6.29 -2.44
C GLU A 9 17.20 -6.18 -1.10
N VAL A 10 18.41 -6.75 -1.00
CA VAL A 10 19.28 -6.46 0.15
C VAL A 10 19.49 -4.93 0.21
N CYS A 11 19.32 -4.34 1.39
CA CYS A 11 19.39 -2.89 1.59
C CYS A 11 20.81 -2.28 1.49
N ASN A 12 21.75 -2.94 0.79
CA ASN A 12 23.18 -2.55 0.75
C ASN A 12 23.47 -1.22 0.02
N PHE A 13 22.50 -0.69 -0.73
CA PHE A 13 22.59 0.61 -1.38
C PHE A 13 22.34 1.79 -0.42
N LEU A 14 21.85 1.51 0.79
CA LEU A 14 21.70 2.50 1.85
C LEU A 14 23.06 2.82 2.49
N PRO A 15 23.22 3.97 3.17
CA PRO A 15 24.48 4.33 3.80
C PRO A 15 24.96 3.23 4.78
N PRO A 16 26.26 2.88 4.79
CA PRO A 16 26.81 1.93 5.75
C PRO A 16 26.52 2.34 7.20
N GLY A 17 26.23 1.37 8.06
CA GLY A 17 25.89 1.63 9.47
C GLY A 17 24.46 2.11 9.73
N THR A 18 23.62 2.22 8.68
CA THR A 18 22.19 2.53 8.85
C THR A 18 21.50 1.42 9.65
N SER A 19 20.88 1.78 10.78
CA SER A 19 20.02 0.86 11.53
C SER A 19 18.69 0.69 10.81
N LEU A 20 18.41 -0.53 10.35
CA LEU A 20 17.20 -0.86 9.60
C LEU A 20 16.10 -1.39 10.53
N ARG A 21 14.90 -0.83 10.42
CA ARG A 21 13.70 -1.18 11.19
C ARG A 21 12.53 -1.40 10.25
N ASP A 22 11.66 -2.35 10.59
CA ASP A 22 10.47 -2.63 9.80
C ASP A 22 9.63 -1.35 9.61
N GLY A 23 9.26 -1.10 8.36
CA GLY A 23 8.46 0.03 7.93
C GLY A 23 9.17 1.39 7.84
N GLN A 24 10.49 1.44 7.98
CA GLN A 24 11.25 2.65 7.62
C GLN A 24 11.13 2.96 6.13
N LEU A 25 11.16 4.24 5.79
CA LEU A 25 11.18 4.69 4.41
C LEU A 25 12.43 5.53 4.19
N PHE A 26 13.14 5.26 3.09
CA PHE A 26 14.24 6.07 2.60
C PHE A 26 13.87 6.67 1.26
N TYR A 27 14.45 7.82 0.94
CA TYR A 27 14.27 8.48 -0.35
C TYR A 27 15.62 8.94 -0.91
N ARG A 28 15.65 9.09 -2.23
CA ARG A 28 16.77 9.64 -2.98
C ARG A 28 16.25 10.46 -4.16
N THR A 29 16.71 11.69 -4.27
CA THR A 29 16.43 12.57 -5.41
C THR A 29 17.60 12.57 -6.38
N ALA A 30 17.36 12.99 -7.63
CA ALA A 30 18.44 13.16 -8.59
C ALA A 30 19.49 14.19 -8.14
N ALA A 31 19.05 15.23 -7.41
CA ALA A 31 19.92 16.30 -6.92
C ALA A 31 20.80 15.88 -5.73
N SER A 32 20.26 15.09 -4.79
CA SER A 32 21.02 14.66 -3.61
C SER A 32 21.98 13.50 -3.89
N GLY A 33 21.64 12.60 -4.81
CA GLY A 33 22.42 11.41 -5.15
C GLY A 33 22.55 10.36 -4.03
N SER A 34 22.21 10.71 -2.79
CA SER A 34 22.34 9.91 -1.58
C SER A 34 20.98 9.48 -1.04
N TRP A 35 20.94 8.31 -0.40
CA TRP A 35 19.75 7.82 0.28
C TRP A 35 19.66 8.41 1.69
N THR A 36 18.49 8.96 2.01
CA THR A 36 18.21 9.61 3.30
C THR A 36 16.95 9.00 3.91
N GLU A 37 16.94 8.78 5.24
CA GLU A 37 15.72 8.35 5.94
C GLU A 37 14.65 9.44 5.83
N MET A 38 13.42 9.03 5.52
CA MET A 38 12.26 9.90 5.47
C MET A 38 11.84 10.27 6.89
N PRO A 39 11.81 11.56 7.27
CA PRO A 39 11.26 11.98 8.55
C PRO A 39 9.78 11.60 8.66
N GLU A 40 9.29 11.31 9.87
CA GLU A 40 7.86 11.01 10.08
C GLU A 40 6.94 12.16 9.62
N ALA A 41 7.39 13.41 9.82
CA ALA A 41 6.68 14.60 9.34
C ALA A 41 6.64 14.72 7.80
N GLY A 42 7.46 13.95 7.08
CA GLY A 42 7.64 14.04 5.64
C GLY A 42 8.75 15.02 5.22
N VAL A 43 8.85 15.24 3.91
CA VAL A 43 9.83 16.15 3.30
C VAL A 43 9.27 16.76 2.03
N ASN A 44 9.65 18.00 1.72
CA ASN A 44 9.20 18.66 0.50
C ASN A 44 10.01 18.20 -0.72
N LEU A 45 9.38 17.38 -1.55
CA LEU A 45 9.90 16.80 -2.79
C LEU A 45 9.11 17.28 -4.00
N ALA A 46 8.38 18.39 -3.87
CA ALA A 46 7.49 18.96 -4.88
C ALA A 46 8.06 18.89 -6.31
N GLY A 47 7.34 18.22 -7.21
CA GLY A 47 7.65 18.14 -8.63
C GLY A 47 8.81 17.22 -9.00
N GLN A 48 9.49 16.61 -8.03
CA GLN A 48 10.69 15.82 -8.26
C GLN A 48 10.37 14.35 -8.56
N HIS A 49 11.15 13.76 -9.48
CA HIS A 49 11.24 12.31 -9.60
C HIS A 49 12.09 11.78 -8.44
N THR A 50 11.46 11.04 -7.55
CA THR A 50 12.08 10.52 -6.34
C THR A 50 12.11 8.99 -6.36
N SER A 51 13.24 8.42 -6.00
CA SER A 51 13.36 6.99 -5.70
C SER A 51 13.12 6.77 -4.22
N PHE A 52 12.40 5.72 -3.88
CA PHE A 52 12.08 5.34 -2.51
C PHE A 52 12.53 3.91 -2.23
N ALA A 53 12.78 3.62 -0.96
CA ALA A 53 13.08 2.30 -0.45
C ALA A 53 12.36 2.10 0.89
N TYR A 54 11.38 1.20 0.90
CA TYR A 54 10.64 0.83 2.11
C TYR A 54 11.25 -0.42 2.72
N VAL A 55 11.65 -0.35 3.99
CA VAL A 55 12.27 -1.46 4.71
C VAL A 55 11.19 -2.42 5.17
N VAL A 56 11.36 -3.69 4.84
CA VAL A 56 10.59 -4.79 5.40
C VAL A 56 11.55 -5.69 6.17
N SER A 57 11.20 -5.97 7.42
CA SER A 57 11.98 -6.81 8.33
C SER A 57 11.08 -7.81 9.04
N GLU A 58 11.65 -8.95 9.39
CA GLU A 58 10.98 -10.01 10.13
C GLU A 58 11.75 -10.35 11.40
N THR A 59 11.06 -10.34 12.54
CA THR A 59 11.64 -10.51 13.88
C THR A 59 10.81 -11.42 14.80
N ILE A 60 9.69 -11.96 14.33
CA ILE A 60 8.70 -12.74 15.09
C ILE A 60 8.65 -14.19 14.58
N GLU A 61 8.68 -14.41 13.27
CA GLU A 61 8.64 -15.74 12.62
C GLU A 61 9.91 -15.97 11.77
N ASP A 62 10.16 -17.20 11.31
CA ASP A 62 11.37 -17.55 10.52
C ASP A 62 11.45 -16.82 9.18
N GLN A 63 10.29 -16.53 8.59
CA GLN A 63 10.16 -15.78 7.35
C GLN A 63 8.84 -15.02 7.30
N ARG A 64 8.78 -14.02 6.43
CA ARG A 64 7.56 -13.28 6.11
C ARG A 64 7.50 -13.05 4.62
N ALA A 65 6.46 -13.58 4.01
CA ALA A 65 6.05 -13.22 2.66
C ALA A 65 4.78 -12.38 2.75
N GLY A 66 4.61 -11.47 1.79
CA GLY A 66 3.45 -10.59 1.78
C GLY A 66 3.42 -9.66 0.57
N VAL A 67 2.53 -8.68 0.67
CA VAL A 67 2.35 -7.62 -0.33
C VAL A 67 2.34 -6.29 0.38
N VAL A 68 3.11 -5.33 -0.16
CA VAL A 68 2.95 -3.92 0.18
C VAL A 68 2.10 -3.21 -0.87
N ILE A 69 1.23 -2.33 -0.39
CA ILE A 69 0.38 -1.45 -1.19
C ILE A 69 0.94 -0.04 -1.03
N LEU A 70 1.42 0.53 -2.12
CA LEU A 70 2.00 1.86 -2.19
C LEU A 70 0.95 2.79 -2.79
N LYS A 71 0.40 3.69 -1.97
CA LYS A 71 -0.66 4.63 -2.36
C LYS A 71 -0.08 6.03 -2.43
N PHE A 72 -0.03 6.58 -3.62
CA PHE A 72 0.33 7.97 -3.85
C PHE A 72 -0.90 8.77 -4.19
N GLY A 73 -0.92 10.02 -3.75
CA GLY A 73 -1.96 10.93 -4.20
C GLY A 73 -1.63 12.39 -3.95
N ARG A 74 -2.57 13.22 -4.38
CA ARG A 74 -2.58 14.66 -4.15
C ARG A 74 -3.90 15.08 -3.53
N THR A 75 -3.84 15.70 -2.37
CA THR A 75 -5.04 16.27 -1.73
C THR A 75 -5.46 17.53 -2.49
N ARG A 76 -6.78 17.69 -2.71
CA ARG A 76 -7.36 18.94 -3.23
C ARG A 76 -6.98 20.10 -2.32
N GLN A 77 -6.62 21.22 -2.92
CA GLN A 77 -6.42 22.49 -2.21
C GLN A 77 -7.70 23.35 -2.18
N PRO A 78 -7.88 24.22 -1.18
CA PRO A 78 -9.11 25.02 -1.04
C PRO A 78 -9.45 25.89 -2.25
N ASP A 79 -8.43 26.35 -2.98
CA ASP A 79 -8.49 27.18 -4.19
C ASP A 79 -8.90 26.40 -5.45
N GLU A 80 -9.03 25.07 -5.37
CA GLU A 80 -9.36 24.23 -6.51
C GLU A 80 -10.86 23.92 -6.58
N PRO A 81 -11.44 23.64 -7.77
CA PRO A 81 -12.80 23.13 -7.88
C PRO A 81 -13.00 21.85 -7.07
N GLN A 82 -14.26 21.58 -6.70
CA GLN A 82 -14.61 20.28 -6.11
C GLN A 82 -14.28 19.14 -7.07
N VAL A 83 -13.86 18.01 -6.50
CA VAL A 83 -13.46 16.85 -7.31
C VAL A 83 -14.69 16.00 -7.60
N ASP A 84 -15.07 15.90 -8.87
CA ASP A 84 -15.96 14.84 -9.31
C ASP A 84 -15.18 13.53 -9.46
N ARG A 85 -15.40 12.60 -8.53
CA ARG A 85 -14.75 11.28 -8.49
C ARG A 85 -15.05 10.43 -9.73
N SER A 86 -16.18 10.66 -10.41
CA SER A 86 -16.53 9.94 -11.64
C SER A 86 -15.64 10.34 -12.83
N GLN A 87 -15.15 11.59 -12.82
CA GLN A 87 -14.27 12.14 -13.85
C GLN A 87 -12.79 11.93 -13.54
N LYS A 88 -12.45 11.56 -12.29
CA LYS A 88 -11.08 11.25 -11.89
C LYS A 88 -10.72 9.80 -12.12
N ARG A 89 -9.43 9.55 -12.26
CA ARG A 89 -8.86 8.23 -12.51
C ARG A 89 -7.88 7.87 -11.41
N VAL A 90 -7.96 6.63 -10.93
CA VAL A 90 -6.94 6.00 -10.07
C VAL A 90 -6.08 5.12 -10.96
N ARG A 91 -4.77 5.40 -11.00
CA ARG A 91 -3.82 4.58 -11.75
C ARG A 91 -3.44 3.35 -10.93
N LEU A 92 -3.58 2.17 -11.53
CA LEU A 92 -3.24 0.89 -10.91
C LEU A 92 -1.94 0.37 -11.51
N LEU A 93 -1.01 -0.08 -10.67
CA LEU A 93 0.33 -0.53 -11.09
C LEU A 93 0.70 -1.84 -10.41
N ARG A 94 1.04 -2.84 -11.23
CA ARG A 94 1.66 -4.08 -10.76
C ARG A 94 2.64 -4.54 -11.83
N TYR A 95 3.90 -4.19 -11.62
CA TYR A 95 4.98 -4.58 -12.52
C TYR A 95 5.26 -6.07 -12.38
N THR A 96 5.37 -6.77 -13.50
CA THR A 96 5.74 -8.18 -13.52
C THR A 96 7.20 -8.31 -13.11
N VAL A 97 7.45 -8.89 -11.94
CA VAL A 97 8.78 -9.24 -11.46
C VAL A 97 8.76 -10.73 -11.15
N PRO A 98 9.78 -11.52 -11.55
CA PRO A 98 9.86 -12.92 -11.14
C PRO A 98 9.77 -13.02 -9.62
N PHE A 99 8.75 -13.70 -9.11
CA PHE A 99 8.55 -13.90 -7.67
C PHE A 99 8.06 -15.32 -7.42
N ASP A 100 8.73 -16.01 -6.51
CA ASP A 100 8.29 -17.32 -6.05
C ASP A 100 7.14 -17.17 -5.04
N ASN A 101 5.92 -17.36 -5.56
CA ASN A 101 4.70 -17.34 -4.76
C ASN A 101 4.46 -18.65 -3.99
N GLY A 102 5.46 -19.53 -3.90
CA GLY A 102 5.38 -20.82 -3.21
C GLY A 102 4.31 -21.71 -3.83
N THR A 103 3.45 -22.28 -2.97
CA THR A 103 2.33 -23.12 -3.40
C THR A 103 1.13 -22.34 -3.93
N CYS A 104 1.19 -21.01 -3.91
CA CYS A 104 0.09 -20.15 -4.37
C CYS A 104 0.17 -19.90 -5.87
N ARG A 105 -1.00 -19.62 -6.47
CA ARG A 105 -1.07 -19.28 -7.90
C ARG A 105 -0.13 -18.12 -8.22
N ALA A 106 0.67 -18.23 -9.27
CA ALA A 106 1.51 -17.13 -9.73
C ALA A 106 0.67 -15.86 -9.96
N ALA A 107 1.19 -14.71 -9.51
CA ALA A 107 0.53 -13.43 -9.74
C ALA A 107 0.51 -13.14 -11.26
N PRO A 108 -0.66 -12.93 -11.88
CA PRO A 108 -0.72 -12.64 -13.31
C PRO A 108 0.02 -11.33 -13.64
N ALA A 109 0.50 -11.21 -14.87
CA ALA A 109 0.93 -9.91 -15.38
C ALA A 109 -0.26 -8.93 -15.37
N PHE A 110 0.01 -7.65 -15.11
CA PHE A 110 -1.00 -6.59 -15.16
C PHE A 110 -0.41 -5.33 -15.78
N GLY A 111 0.79 -4.93 -15.36
CA GLY A 111 1.45 -3.74 -15.88
C GLY A 111 0.82 -2.49 -15.28
N GLY A 112 0.08 -1.73 -16.07
CA GLY A 112 -0.58 -0.52 -15.59
C GLY A 112 -1.86 -0.20 -16.34
N GLU A 113 -2.93 0.00 -15.57
CA GLU A 113 -4.24 0.44 -16.07
C GLU A 113 -4.75 1.61 -15.22
N SER A 114 -5.96 2.06 -15.48
CA SER A 114 -6.64 3.01 -14.61
C SER A 114 -8.11 2.65 -14.52
N VAL A 115 -8.74 3.05 -13.43
CA VAL A 115 -10.19 2.97 -13.22
C VAL A 115 -10.71 4.32 -12.75
N SER A 116 -12.01 4.56 -12.85
CA SER A 116 -12.62 5.75 -12.28
C SER A 116 -12.42 5.74 -10.76
N ALA A 117 -12.20 6.91 -10.21
CA ALA A 117 -11.97 7.04 -8.78
C ALA A 117 -13.21 6.62 -7.97
N LYS A 118 -14.40 6.86 -8.54
CA LYS A 118 -15.67 6.33 -8.04
C LYS A 118 -15.70 4.80 -7.97
N ASN A 119 -15.43 4.08 -9.07
CA ASN A 119 -15.46 2.61 -9.05
C ASN A 119 -14.38 2.04 -8.12
N TYR A 120 -13.22 2.69 -8.04
CA TYR A 120 -12.17 2.31 -7.11
C TYR A 120 -12.66 2.35 -5.65
N ASP A 121 -13.26 3.46 -5.24
CA ASP A 121 -13.76 3.64 -3.87
C ASP A 121 -14.96 2.71 -3.59
N ASP A 122 -15.93 2.63 -4.51
CA ASP A 122 -17.08 1.73 -4.36
C ASP A 122 -16.65 0.27 -4.15
N TYR A 123 -15.61 -0.17 -4.86
CA TYR A 123 -15.09 -1.52 -4.75
C TYR A 123 -14.37 -1.79 -3.43
N HIS A 124 -13.48 -0.89 -2.99
CA HIS A 124 -12.62 -1.10 -1.82
C HIS A 124 -13.30 -0.72 -0.50
N ASP A 125 -14.17 0.30 -0.53
CA ASP A 125 -14.75 0.94 0.65
C ASP A 125 -16.13 0.38 0.96
N ALA A 126 -16.96 0.24 -0.07
CA ALA A 126 -18.34 -0.22 0.05
C ALA A 126 -18.53 -1.69 -0.37
N GLY A 127 -17.52 -2.30 -0.99
CA GLY A 127 -17.63 -3.67 -1.53
C GLY A 127 -18.63 -3.82 -2.68
N LYS A 128 -19.02 -2.70 -3.31
CA LYS A 128 -19.97 -2.64 -4.41
C LYS A 128 -19.31 -3.02 -5.72
N SER A 129 -20.12 -3.55 -6.63
CA SER A 129 -19.71 -3.82 -8.01
C SER A 129 -19.98 -2.61 -8.91
N GLY A 130 -19.12 -2.42 -9.90
CA GLY A 130 -19.28 -1.41 -10.95
C GLY A 130 -18.75 -1.88 -12.30
N ASP A 131 -18.81 -0.99 -13.28
CA ASP A 131 -18.49 -1.31 -14.69
C ASP A 131 -17.00 -1.65 -14.93
N GLU A 132 -16.12 -1.30 -14.00
CA GLU A 132 -14.67 -1.55 -14.08
C GLU A 132 -14.19 -2.68 -13.13
N ASP A 133 -15.12 -3.49 -12.60
CA ASP A 133 -14.83 -4.62 -11.71
C ASP A 133 -13.87 -5.64 -12.33
N ALA A 134 -13.91 -5.83 -13.65
CA ALA A 134 -13.01 -6.75 -14.34
C ALA A 134 -11.54 -6.30 -14.27
N THR A 135 -11.28 -5.01 -14.46
CA THR A 135 -9.93 -4.42 -14.29
C THR A 135 -9.50 -4.50 -12.83
N LEU A 136 -10.37 -4.15 -11.89
CA LEU A 136 -10.08 -4.26 -10.46
C LEU A 136 -9.80 -5.71 -10.04
N GLY A 137 -10.60 -6.66 -10.51
CA GLY A 137 -10.41 -8.09 -10.28
C GLY A 137 -9.06 -8.60 -10.82
N SER A 138 -8.65 -8.13 -12.00
CA SER A 138 -7.36 -8.49 -12.62
C SER A 138 -6.16 -7.85 -11.93
N PHE A 139 -6.36 -6.66 -11.33
CA PHE A 139 -5.35 -5.98 -10.51
C PHE A 139 -5.07 -6.70 -9.19
N HIS A 140 -6.04 -7.43 -8.66
CA HIS A 140 -5.87 -8.27 -7.49
C HIS A 140 -5.36 -9.66 -7.85
N PHE A 141 -4.75 -10.32 -6.87
CA PHE A 141 -4.14 -11.63 -7.04
C PHE A 141 -3.99 -12.37 -5.70
N THR A 142 -3.76 -13.66 -5.80
CA THR A 142 -3.41 -14.52 -4.67
C THR A 142 -1.92 -14.39 -4.34
N TYR A 143 -1.56 -14.27 -3.06
CA TYR A 143 -0.19 -14.22 -2.58
C TYR A 143 0.07 -15.21 -1.44
N ALA A 144 1.33 -15.62 -1.28
CA ALA A 144 1.80 -16.38 -0.13
C ALA A 144 1.83 -15.49 1.11
N ALA A 145 1.01 -15.82 2.11
CA ALA A 145 0.91 -15.10 3.36
C ALA A 145 1.98 -15.55 4.37
N ARG A 146 2.13 -14.78 5.46
CA ARG A 146 3.14 -14.99 6.50
C ARG A 146 3.09 -16.38 7.14
N ARG A 147 1.92 -16.81 7.63
CA ARG A 147 1.73 -18.06 8.37
C ARG A 147 1.50 -19.29 7.49
N GLY A 148 1.98 -19.24 6.25
CA GLY A 148 1.64 -20.22 5.23
C GLY A 148 0.20 -20.08 4.72
N GLY A 149 -0.03 -20.62 3.53
CA GLY A 149 -1.31 -20.51 2.85
C GLY A 149 -1.41 -19.30 1.91
N CYS A 150 -2.48 -19.32 1.14
CA CYS A 150 -2.70 -18.41 0.04
C CYS A 150 -3.83 -17.44 0.40
N ARG A 151 -3.57 -16.14 0.23
CA ARG A 151 -4.55 -15.08 0.50
C ARG A 151 -4.77 -14.24 -0.73
N GLU A 152 -5.99 -13.77 -0.91
CA GLU A 152 -6.30 -12.79 -1.94
C GLU A 152 -5.99 -11.37 -1.45
N THR A 153 -5.36 -10.55 -2.30
CA THR A 153 -5.16 -9.12 -1.98
C THR A 153 -6.47 -8.35 -1.83
N ASN A 154 -7.59 -8.84 -2.39
CA ASN A 154 -8.94 -8.27 -2.21
C ASN A 154 -9.82 -9.12 -1.29
N SER A 155 -9.22 -9.97 -0.45
CA SER A 155 -9.96 -10.76 0.52
C SER A 155 -10.86 -9.85 1.34
N ARG A 156 -12.13 -10.25 1.39
CA ARG A 156 -13.22 -9.62 2.14
C ARG A 156 -13.22 -10.03 3.61
N ILE A 157 -12.66 -11.21 3.89
CA ILE A 157 -12.62 -11.79 5.23
C ILE A 157 -11.65 -10.97 6.08
N GLY A 158 -12.11 -10.54 7.26
CA GLY A 158 -11.26 -9.86 8.23
C GLY A 158 -10.14 -10.77 8.71
N ASP A 159 -9.01 -10.17 9.10
CA ASP A 159 -7.88 -10.97 9.58
C ASP A 159 -8.22 -11.84 10.79
N SER A 160 -7.58 -13.00 10.83
CA SER A 160 -7.57 -13.87 12.02
C SER A 160 -6.62 -13.38 13.13
N ILE A 161 -6.04 -12.18 12.99
CA ILE A 161 -5.02 -11.64 13.90
C ILE A 161 -5.64 -10.52 14.76
N GLY A 162 -6.09 -10.90 15.96
CA GLY A 162 -6.70 -10.00 16.95
C GLY A 162 -8.19 -9.74 16.72
N PHE A 163 -8.80 -8.89 17.56
CA PHE A 163 -10.23 -8.55 17.50
C PHE A 163 -10.59 -7.50 16.41
N ARG A 164 -9.64 -7.10 15.57
CA ARG A 164 -9.86 -6.08 14.52
C ARG A 164 -10.10 -6.74 13.18
N SER A 165 -11.31 -6.61 12.63
CA SER A 165 -11.70 -7.21 11.35
C SER A 165 -11.23 -6.39 10.14
N ARG A 166 -9.93 -6.07 10.07
CA ARG A 166 -9.35 -5.44 8.87
C ARG A 166 -9.35 -6.44 7.73
N SER A 167 -9.89 -6.08 6.58
CA SER A 167 -9.88 -6.89 5.36
C SER A 167 -8.72 -6.46 4.46
N ASN A 168 -8.14 -7.38 3.69
CA ASN A 168 -7.11 -7.04 2.71
C ASN A 168 -7.64 -6.02 1.67
N ARG A 169 -8.90 -6.18 1.26
CA ARG A 169 -9.56 -5.24 0.35
C ARG A 169 -9.57 -3.81 0.87
N GLY A 170 -9.93 -3.60 2.14
CA GLY A 170 -9.99 -2.27 2.73
C GLY A 170 -8.62 -1.57 2.81
N GLN A 171 -7.51 -2.33 2.80
CA GLN A 171 -6.16 -1.74 2.85
C GLN A 171 -5.78 -0.95 1.58
N PHE A 172 -6.49 -1.19 0.48
CA PHE A 172 -6.34 -0.43 -0.76
C PHE A 172 -7.05 0.93 -0.70
N SER A 173 -8.01 1.11 0.21
CA SER A 173 -8.77 2.36 0.33
C SER A 173 -7.86 3.57 0.60
N PHE A 174 -8.25 4.72 0.06
CA PHE A 174 -7.68 5.99 0.48
C PHE A 174 -8.35 6.51 1.75
N ASP A 175 -9.57 6.08 2.09
CA ASP A 175 -10.23 6.42 3.34
C ASP A 175 -9.61 5.66 4.53
N MET A 176 -9.03 6.40 5.47
CA MET A 176 -8.35 5.81 6.63
C MET A 176 -9.32 5.07 7.56
N ASP A 177 -10.59 5.47 7.66
CA ASP A 177 -11.58 4.76 8.47
C ASP A 177 -11.86 3.37 7.87
N VAL A 178 -11.89 3.26 6.54
CA VAL A 178 -12.02 1.98 5.83
C VAL A 178 -10.78 1.10 6.06
N VAL A 179 -9.58 1.68 6.00
CA VAL A 179 -8.33 0.95 6.27
C VAL A 179 -8.30 0.43 7.70
N ASP A 180 -8.72 1.25 8.67
CA ASP A 180 -8.62 0.92 10.09
C ASP A 180 -9.66 -0.08 10.56
N ARG A 181 -10.89 0.04 10.06
CA ARG A 181 -12.04 -0.78 10.49
C ARG A 181 -12.30 -1.94 9.54
N GLY A 182 -11.91 -1.82 8.27
CA GLY A 182 -12.19 -2.78 7.20
C GLY A 182 -13.51 -2.48 6.47
N THR A 183 -13.62 -2.99 5.23
CA THR A 183 -14.77 -2.77 4.31
C THR A 183 -16.14 -3.16 4.90
N TYR A 184 -16.18 -4.07 5.90
CA TYR A 184 -17.43 -4.67 6.41
C TYR A 184 -18.10 -3.91 7.57
N TRP A 185 -17.45 -2.89 8.15
CA TRP A 185 -18.02 -2.15 9.30
C TRP A 185 -19.09 -1.12 8.94
N GLN A 186 -19.69 -1.21 7.75
CA GLN A 186 -20.81 -0.36 7.38
C GLN A 186 -22.09 -1.19 7.11
N PRO A 187 -22.67 -1.89 8.11
CA PRO A 187 -24.08 -2.27 8.02
C PRO A 187 -24.99 -1.05 7.80
N LEU A 188 -24.53 0.16 8.13
CA LEU A 188 -25.18 1.45 7.85
C LEU A 188 -25.19 1.85 6.36
N LEU A 189 -24.36 1.26 5.49
CA LEU A 189 -24.45 1.47 4.03
C LEU A 189 -25.76 0.93 3.45
N TYR A 190 -26.27 -0.17 4.02
CA TYR A 190 -27.50 -0.80 3.56
C TYR A 190 -28.77 -0.08 4.03
N VAL A 191 -28.67 0.77 5.07
CA VAL A 191 -29.81 1.56 5.59
C VAL A 191 -29.90 2.95 4.94
N GLY A 192 -29.04 3.27 3.95
CA GLY A 192 -29.08 4.54 3.23
C GLY A 192 -28.69 5.77 4.07
N ILE A 193 -28.24 5.58 5.31
CA ILE A 193 -27.95 6.68 6.25
C ILE A 193 -26.50 7.15 6.15
N THR A 194 -25.59 6.31 5.65
CA THR A 194 -24.23 6.74 5.38
C THR A 194 -23.88 6.39 3.96
N THR A 195 -23.88 7.39 3.07
CA THR A 195 -22.95 7.36 1.94
C THR A 195 -21.57 7.14 2.56
N ALA A 196 -21.01 5.94 2.45
CA ALA A 196 -19.56 5.81 2.54
C ALA A 196 -19.02 6.94 1.68
N LEU A 197 -18.30 7.85 2.31
CA LEU A 197 -17.70 8.98 1.65
C LEU A 197 -16.61 8.41 0.74
N ALA A 198 -17.00 7.85 -0.41
CA ALA A 198 -16.19 7.49 -1.56
C ALA A 198 -15.58 8.76 -2.21
N SER A 199 -15.17 9.70 -1.35
CA SER A 199 -14.95 11.12 -1.58
C SER A 199 -14.27 11.80 -0.37
N SER A 200 -14.16 11.16 0.81
CA SER A 200 -13.72 11.82 2.05
C SER A 200 -12.37 12.52 1.89
N GLU A 201 -11.49 11.96 1.08
CA GLU A 201 -10.15 12.50 0.88
C GLU A 201 -10.05 13.59 -0.20
N ASN A 202 -11.10 13.83 -1.01
CA ASN A 202 -11.12 14.82 -2.10
C ASN A 202 -9.81 14.84 -2.91
N LEU A 203 -9.40 13.67 -3.42
CA LEU A 203 -8.09 13.51 -4.06
C LEU A 203 -8.14 13.88 -5.54
N GLN A 204 -7.15 14.66 -5.98
CA GLN A 204 -7.03 15.16 -7.34
C GLN A 204 -6.31 14.20 -8.28
N ASP A 205 -5.30 13.52 -7.75
CA ASP A 205 -4.44 12.55 -8.43
C ASP A 205 -4.24 11.36 -7.50
N GLN A 206 -4.29 10.14 -8.04
CA GLN A 206 -4.16 8.91 -7.28
C GLN A 206 -3.44 7.83 -8.09
N SER A 207 -2.54 7.11 -7.42
CA SER A 207 -1.98 5.88 -7.98
C SER A 207 -1.71 4.86 -6.89
N VAL A 208 -1.89 3.60 -7.22
CA VAL A 208 -1.73 2.46 -6.33
C VAL A 208 -0.80 1.46 -6.99
N GLU A 209 0.31 1.14 -6.33
CA GLU A 209 1.26 0.13 -6.78
C GLU A 209 1.31 -1.02 -5.77
N THR A 210 1.33 -2.26 -6.26
CA THR A 210 1.52 -3.45 -5.41
C THR A 210 2.86 -4.10 -5.66
N LYS A 211 3.51 -4.57 -4.59
CA LYS A 211 4.77 -5.32 -4.68
C LYS A 211 4.77 -6.50 -3.73
N GLN A 212 5.12 -7.68 -4.24
CA GLN A 212 5.32 -8.88 -3.46
C GLN A 212 6.72 -8.91 -2.86
N TYR A 213 6.85 -9.37 -1.62
CA TYR A 213 8.14 -9.54 -0.96
C TYR A 213 8.21 -10.85 -0.19
N ARG A 214 9.44 -11.27 0.09
CA ARG A 214 9.78 -12.31 1.05
C ARG A 214 11.04 -11.88 1.78
N VAL A 215 11.02 -11.97 3.11
CA VAL A 215 12.15 -11.65 3.98
C VAL A 215 12.36 -12.78 4.97
N ALA A 216 13.61 -13.07 5.29
CA ALA A 216 13.98 -14.03 6.33
C ALA A 216 14.13 -13.33 7.68
N TRP A 217 14.01 -14.10 8.76
CA TRP A 217 14.23 -13.61 10.11
C TRP A 217 15.59 -12.92 10.26
N GLY A 218 15.60 -11.72 10.83
CA GLY A 218 16.82 -10.93 11.07
C GLY A 218 17.50 -10.39 9.80
N GLN A 219 16.90 -10.58 8.61
CA GLN A 219 17.44 -10.11 7.34
C GLN A 219 16.52 -9.06 6.71
N PRO A 220 16.67 -7.77 7.08
CA PRO A 220 15.86 -6.71 6.49
C PRO A 220 16.16 -6.54 5.00
N SER A 221 15.09 -6.35 4.22
CA SER A 221 15.16 -6.10 2.78
C SER A 221 14.38 -4.83 2.43
N CYS A 222 14.70 -4.27 1.26
CA CYS A 222 14.20 -2.97 0.83
C CYS A 222 13.36 -3.10 -0.43
N ILE A 223 12.10 -2.68 -0.35
CA ILE A 223 11.19 -2.59 -1.49
C ILE A 223 11.40 -1.24 -2.18
N ARG A 224 11.91 -1.27 -3.41
CA ARG A 224 12.25 -0.07 -4.17
C ARG A 224 11.17 0.31 -5.17
N PHE A 225 10.90 1.61 -5.25
CA PHE A 225 9.94 2.18 -6.21
C PHE A 225 10.34 3.60 -6.57
N ARG A 226 9.72 4.14 -7.63
CA ARG A 226 9.97 5.50 -8.11
C ARG A 226 8.66 6.18 -8.40
N HIS A 227 8.56 7.46 -8.06
CA HIS A 227 7.37 8.24 -8.33
C HIS A 227 7.72 9.70 -8.61
N LYS A 228 6.88 10.38 -9.39
CA LYS A 228 6.96 11.82 -9.59
C LYS A 228 6.06 12.49 -8.56
N VAL A 229 6.67 13.11 -7.55
CA VAL A 229 5.93 13.75 -6.46
C VAL A 229 5.15 14.95 -7.01
N PRO A 230 3.85 15.08 -6.70
CA PRO A 230 3.07 16.25 -7.07
C PRO A 230 3.69 17.55 -6.57
N ALA A 231 3.57 18.63 -7.35
CA ALA A 231 4.15 19.94 -7.01
C ALA A 231 3.61 20.53 -5.70
N ARG A 232 2.41 20.14 -5.28
CA ARG A 232 1.80 20.52 -4.01
C ARG A 232 0.95 19.40 -3.46
N ALA A 233 0.75 19.38 -2.15
CA ALA A 233 -0.15 18.49 -1.40
C ALA A 233 0.00 16.99 -1.70
N GLY A 234 1.21 16.57 -2.08
CA GLY A 234 1.54 15.20 -2.39
C GLY A 234 1.73 14.38 -1.13
N PHE A 235 1.30 13.13 -1.15
CA PHE A 235 1.54 12.19 -0.06
C PHE A 235 1.87 10.79 -0.59
N LEU A 236 2.44 9.98 0.31
CA LEU A 236 2.60 8.55 0.17
C LEU A 236 2.05 7.86 1.41
N ARG A 237 1.26 6.82 1.20
CA ARG A 237 0.79 5.89 2.21
C ARG A 237 1.20 4.49 1.86
N ILE A 238 1.61 3.70 2.84
CA ILE A 238 2.03 2.31 2.64
C ILE A 238 1.29 1.42 3.62
N ASN A 239 0.65 0.39 3.09
CA ASN A 239 0.06 -0.68 3.87
C ASN A 239 0.84 -1.95 3.59
N ASP A 240 1.21 -2.67 4.64
CA ASP A 240 1.76 -4.00 4.51
C ASP A 240 0.71 -5.03 4.93
N LEU A 241 0.29 -5.88 3.98
CA LEU A 241 -0.77 -6.85 4.25
C LEU A 241 -0.40 -7.89 5.30
N GLU A 242 0.89 -8.12 5.52
CA GLU A 242 1.39 -9.13 6.46
C GLU A 242 2.30 -8.52 7.54
N GLY A 243 2.33 -7.18 7.61
CA GLY A 243 3.05 -6.43 8.63
C GLY A 243 2.37 -6.53 9.97
N LEU A 244 3.16 -6.84 11.00
CA LEU A 244 2.71 -6.93 12.37
C LEU A 244 3.43 -5.89 13.23
N SER A 245 2.72 -5.41 14.25
CA SER A 245 3.23 -4.56 15.31
C SER A 245 2.96 -5.20 16.66
N SER A 246 3.72 -4.86 17.69
CA SER A 246 3.50 -5.36 19.03
C SER A 246 2.16 -4.82 19.58
N GLY A 247 1.15 -5.69 19.73
CA GLY A 247 -0.12 -5.34 20.37
C GLY A 247 -0.09 -5.42 21.90
N GLY A 248 1.10 -5.36 22.50
CA GLY A 248 1.29 -5.57 23.94
C GLY A 248 0.78 -6.93 24.40
N TYR A 249 -0.04 -6.94 25.46
CA TYR A 249 -0.63 -8.16 26.04
C TYR A 249 -1.59 -8.92 25.12
N GLN A 250 -2.05 -8.32 24.01
CA GLN A 250 -2.97 -8.96 23.06
C GLN A 250 -2.24 -9.75 21.96
N GLY A 251 -0.90 -9.81 22.02
CA GLY A 251 -0.07 -10.43 20.99
C GLY A 251 0.13 -9.52 19.77
N PRO A 252 0.76 -10.02 18.69
CA PRO A 252 0.96 -9.25 17.46
C PRO A 252 -0.37 -8.83 16.83
N VAL A 253 -0.47 -7.59 16.37
CA VAL A 253 -1.61 -7.06 15.60
C VAL A 253 -1.14 -6.53 14.26
N ARG A 254 -2.02 -6.46 13.25
CA ARG A 254 -1.66 -5.87 11.95
C ARG A 254 -1.11 -4.46 12.14
N ALA A 255 0.05 -4.19 11.56
CA ALA A 255 0.68 -2.89 11.58
C ALA A 255 -0.27 -1.84 10.98
N PRO A 256 -0.31 -0.61 11.54
CA PRO A 256 -1.10 0.47 10.95
C PRO A 256 -0.51 0.86 9.59
N GLU A 257 -1.34 1.51 8.78
CA GLU A 257 -0.86 2.24 7.60
C GLU A 257 0.17 3.29 8.02
N ARG A 258 1.23 3.42 7.23
CA ARG A 258 2.20 4.51 7.38
C ARG A 258 1.95 5.59 6.35
N ARG A 259 2.13 6.85 6.74
CA ARG A 259 1.85 8.02 5.91
C ARG A 259 2.99 9.03 5.99
N TRP A 260 3.32 9.62 4.85
CA TRP A 260 4.28 10.71 4.72
C TRP A 260 3.72 11.81 3.82
N LEU A 261 3.95 13.07 4.21
CA LEU A 261 3.75 14.23 3.34
C LEU A 261 4.98 14.40 2.45
N LEU A 262 4.76 14.53 1.14
CA LEU A 262 5.83 14.62 0.14
C LEU A 262 5.91 16.01 -0.50
N SER A 263 4.92 16.87 -0.31
CA SER A 263 5.01 18.29 -0.64
C SER A 263 4.08 19.11 0.24
N SER A 264 4.43 20.38 0.43
CA SER A 264 3.62 21.34 1.19
C SER A 264 2.24 21.52 0.54
N PRO A 265 1.21 21.90 1.32
CA PRO A 265 -0.12 22.21 0.80
C PRO A 265 -0.08 23.17 -0.41
#